data_AF-A0A925YEX7-F1
#
_entry.id   AF-A0A925YEX7-F1
#
_cell.length_a   1.000
_cell.length_b   1.000
_cell.length_c   1.000
_cell.angle_alpha   90.00
_cell.angle_beta   90.00
_cell.angle_gamma   90.00
#
_symmetry.space_group_name_H-M   'P 1'
#
loop_
_entity.id
_entity.type
_entity.pdbx_description
1 polymer ?
#
loop_
_entity_poly.entity_id
_entity_poly.type
_entity_poly.pdbx_seq_one_letter_code
_entity_poly.pdbx_strand_id
1 'polypeptide(L)'
;PDICVVGGVLEMCKIAALAEAHFVTIAPHNPMGPLATAINVHFSAAQTNFRILEYRLPHGPGYVFGTGNNEAARAGGPQGAHYVRDPYLPVDGHLHLRPDRPGWGVEMDEALLGTEDYIHWERKVPVKPDGATGYA
;
A
#
# COMPACT_ATOMS: atom_id res chain seq x y z
N PRO A 1 6.57 -9.17 -0.23
CA PRO A 1 7.52 -8.18 -0.77
C PRO A 1 6.75 -6.91 -1.16
N ASP A 2 7.36 -5.73 -1.11
CA ASP A 2 6.69 -4.45 -1.39
C ASP A 2 7.30 -3.80 -2.63
N ILE A 3 6.45 -3.47 -3.61
CA ILE A 3 6.85 -2.94 -4.91
C ILE A 3 7.52 -1.55 -4.80
N CYS A 4 7.18 -0.76 -3.77
CA CYS A 4 7.78 0.53 -3.47
C CYS A 4 9.10 0.41 -2.71
N VAL A 5 9.48 -0.79 -2.27
CA VAL A 5 10.70 -1.03 -1.47
C VAL A 5 11.75 -1.80 -2.26
N VAL A 6 11.37 -2.85 -2.99
CA VAL A 6 12.34 -3.74 -3.64
C VAL A 6 12.94 -3.17 -4.93
N GLY A 7 12.55 -1.96 -5.35
CA GLY A 7 13.01 -1.35 -6.60
C GLY A 7 12.03 -1.47 -7.76
N GLY A 8 10.72 -1.55 -7.49
CA GLY A 8 9.68 -1.51 -8.51
C GLY A 8 9.38 -2.85 -9.17
N VAL A 9 8.58 -2.79 -10.24
CA VAL A 9 8.03 -3.96 -10.95
C VAL A 9 9.12 -4.94 -11.40
N LEU A 10 10.25 -4.43 -11.89
CA LEU A 10 11.33 -5.28 -12.42
C LEU A 10 11.85 -6.27 -11.37
N GLU A 11 12.19 -5.78 -10.18
CA GLU A 11 12.72 -6.64 -9.12
C GLU A 11 11.60 -7.47 -8.49
N MET A 12 10.39 -6.91 -8.42
CA MET A 12 9.20 -7.61 -7.94
C MET A 12 8.90 -8.88 -8.76
N CYS A 13 9.03 -8.81 -10.09
CA CYS A 13 8.87 -9.97 -10.98
C CYS A 13 9.96 -11.03 -10.76
N LYS A 14 11.22 -10.64 -10.53
CA LYS A 14 12.30 -11.60 -10.24
C LYS A 14 12.06 -12.33 -8.92
N ILE A 15 11.65 -11.59 -7.89
CA ILE A 15 11.31 -12.16 -6.58
C ILE A 15 10.13 -13.13 -6.72
N ALA A 16 9.09 -12.75 -7.47
CA ALA A 16 7.92 -13.59 -7.69
C ALA A 16 8.27 -14.88 -8.45
N ALA A 17 9.09 -14.80 -9.50
CA ALA A 17 9.55 -15.95 -10.27
C ALA A 17 10.39 -16.92 -9.43
N LEU A 18 11.28 -16.41 -8.58
CA LEU A 18 12.03 -17.23 -7.63
C LEU A 18 11.07 -17.91 -6.63
N ALA A 19 10.13 -17.17 -6.06
CA ALA A 19 9.13 -17.73 -5.15
C ALA A 19 8.28 -18.83 -5.82
N GLU A 20 7.84 -18.60 -7.06
CA GLU A 20 7.06 -19.56 -7.85
C GLU A 20 7.83 -20.87 -8.07
N ALA A 21 9.11 -20.79 -8.45
CA ALA A 21 9.96 -21.97 -8.63
C ALA A 21 10.12 -22.81 -7.33
N HIS A 22 9.88 -22.19 -6.17
CA HIS A 22 9.88 -22.83 -4.85
C HIS A 22 8.47 -23.12 -4.31
N PHE A 23 7.44 -23.08 -5.15
CA PHE A 23 6.03 -23.31 -4.78
C PHE A 23 5.52 -22.35 -3.68
N VAL A 24 6.09 -21.14 -3.62
CA VAL A 24 5.71 -20.09 -2.69
C VAL A 24 4.84 -19.05 -3.41
N THR A 25 3.65 -18.79 -2.85
CA THR A 25 2.77 -17.71 -3.31
C THR A 25 3.24 -16.36 -2.80
N ILE A 26 2.87 -15.29 -3.50
CA ILE A 26 3.15 -13.92 -3.10
C ILE A 26 1.88 -13.22 -2.57
N ALA A 27 2.05 -12.52 -1.45
CA ALA A 27 1.11 -11.53 -0.95
C ALA A 27 1.88 -10.19 -0.84
N PRO A 28 1.70 -9.26 -1.79
CA PRO A 28 2.42 -7.99 -1.75
C PRO A 28 2.04 -7.18 -0.51
N HIS A 29 3.07 -6.64 0.16
CA HIS A 29 2.91 -5.65 1.22
C HIS A 29 2.66 -4.29 0.55
N ASN A 30 1.65 -3.56 1.04
CA ASN A 30 1.18 -2.32 0.43
C ASN A 30 0.37 -1.47 1.44
N PRO A 31 0.98 -1.00 2.55
CA PRO A 31 0.38 0.04 3.40
C PRO A 31 0.53 1.45 2.79
N MET A 32 1.01 1.51 1.54
CA MET A 32 1.24 2.72 0.76
C MET A 32 -0.07 3.28 0.18
N GLY A 33 0.04 4.34 -0.63
CA GLY A 33 -1.12 5.05 -1.17
C GLY A 33 -1.68 4.49 -2.49
N PRO A 34 -2.63 5.22 -3.11
CA PRO A 34 -3.42 4.73 -4.25
C PRO A 34 -2.60 4.49 -5.53
N LEU A 35 -1.51 5.22 -5.78
CA LEU A 35 -0.66 4.95 -6.95
C LEU A 35 0.12 3.65 -6.79
N ALA A 36 0.70 3.39 -5.62
CA ALA A 36 1.34 2.11 -5.31
C ALA A 36 0.36 0.94 -5.45
N THR A 37 -0.90 1.15 -5.04
CA THR A 37 -1.97 0.17 -5.24
C THR A 37 -2.25 -0.09 -6.72
N ALA A 38 -2.32 0.95 -7.56
CA ALA A 38 -2.49 0.79 -9.01
C ALA A 38 -1.34 -0.03 -9.64
N ILE A 39 -0.09 0.24 -9.26
CA ILE A 39 1.07 -0.53 -9.74
C ILE A 39 0.96 -2.00 -9.28
N ASN A 40 0.57 -2.23 -8.02
CA ASN A 40 0.35 -3.58 -7.50
C ASN A 40 -0.79 -4.32 -8.22
N VAL A 41 -1.86 -3.65 -8.64
CA VAL A 41 -2.96 -4.28 -9.42
C VAL A 41 -2.41 -4.89 -10.72
N HIS A 42 -1.61 -4.12 -11.47
CA HIS A 42 -1.02 -4.59 -12.72
C HIS A 42 -0.01 -5.72 -12.52
N PHE A 43 0.88 -5.57 -11.53
CA PHE A 43 1.81 -6.64 -11.16
C PHE A 43 1.06 -7.92 -10.78
N SER A 44 0.11 -7.82 -9.84
CA SER A 44 -0.63 -8.96 -9.28
C SER A 44 -1.46 -9.68 -10.35
N ALA A 45 -2.09 -8.93 -11.27
CA ALA A 45 -2.86 -9.50 -12.37
C ALA A 45 -2.01 -10.32 -13.35
N ALA A 46 -0.71 -10.03 -13.44
CA ALA A 46 0.22 -10.73 -14.31
C ALA A 46 0.97 -11.89 -13.62
N GLN A 47 0.85 -12.07 -12.30
CA GLN A 47 1.56 -13.12 -11.58
C GLN A 47 0.65 -14.33 -11.31
N THR A 48 1.10 -15.51 -11.74
CA THR A 48 0.45 -16.81 -11.54
C THR A 48 0.45 -17.27 -10.08
N ASN A 49 1.46 -16.89 -9.30
CA ASN A 49 1.59 -17.23 -7.87
C ASN A 49 1.08 -16.12 -6.93
N PHE A 50 0.37 -15.11 -7.44
CA PHE A 50 -0.29 -14.10 -6.60
C PHE A 50 -1.45 -14.68 -5.79
N ARG A 51 -1.58 -14.27 -4.53
CA ARG A 51 -2.64 -14.75 -3.63
C ARG A 51 -3.63 -13.67 -3.18
N ILE A 52 -3.12 -12.56 -2.65
CA ILE A 52 -3.92 -11.45 -2.11
C ILE A 52 -3.04 -10.19 -2.02
N LEU A 53 -3.65 -9.01 -2.11
CA LEU A 53 -2.98 -7.72 -2.02
C LEU A 53 -3.43 -6.98 -0.76
N GLU A 54 -2.47 -6.53 0.05
CA GLU A 54 -2.76 -5.58 1.14
C GLU A 54 -3.33 -4.27 0.57
N TYR A 55 -4.37 -3.75 1.21
CA TYR A 55 -5.09 -2.59 0.70
C TYR A 55 -5.52 -1.67 1.84
N ARG A 56 -5.26 -0.37 1.66
CA ARG A 56 -5.82 0.70 2.49
C ARG A 56 -6.78 1.52 1.64
N LEU A 57 -7.94 1.85 2.21
CA LEU A 57 -8.85 2.80 1.56
C LEU A 57 -8.13 4.15 1.38
N PRO A 58 -8.19 4.77 0.19
CA PRO A 58 -7.62 6.09 -0.05
C PRO A 58 -8.17 7.13 0.93
N HIS A 59 -9.44 6.99 1.30
CA HIS A 59 -10.11 7.84 2.29
C HIS A 59 -10.47 6.97 3.49
N GLY A 60 -9.76 7.14 4.60
CA GLY A 60 -9.89 6.25 5.73
C GLY A 60 -9.12 6.72 6.96
N PRO A 61 -8.94 5.84 7.95
CA PRO A 61 -8.13 6.15 9.11
C PRO A 61 -6.65 6.34 8.72
N GLY A 62 -5.98 7.20 9.49
CA GLY A 62 -4.53 7.39 9.42
C GLY A 62 -3.73 6.12 9.69
N TYR A 63 -2.40 6.22 9.58
CA TYR A 63 -1.51 5.09 9.89
C TYR A 63 -1.67 4.66 11.36
N VAL A 64 -1.82 3.34 11.59
CA VAL A 64 -1.89 2.74 12.93
C VAL A 64 -1.41 1.29 12.88
N PHE A 65 -0.80 0.83 13.98
CA PHE A 65 -0.42 -0.56 14.21
C PHE A 65 -0.68 -0.95 15.68
N GLY A 66 -1.34 -2.09 15.93
CA GLY A 66 -1.70 -2.58 17.27
C GLY A 66 -3.21 -2.67 17.54
N THR A 67 -3.59 -3.13 18.75
CA THR A 67 -4.97 -3.50 19.13
C THR A 67 -5.71 -2.49 20.02
N GLY A 68 -5.09 -1.36 20.36
CA GLY A 68 -5.76 -0.29 21.11
C GLY A 68 -6.84 0.37 20.24
N ASN A 69 -8.01 0.66 20.82
CA ASN A 69 -9.14 1.30 20.15
C ASN A 69 -8.64 2.36 19.15
N ASN A 70 -9.13 2.29 17.91
CA ASN A 70 -8.86 3.21 16.79
C ASN A 70 -9.18 4.70 17.08
N GLU A 71 -9.35 5.10 18.33
CA GLU A 71 -9.56 6.48 18.76
C GLU A 71 -8.40 7.39 18.35
N ALA A 72 -7.14 6.95 18.44
CA ALA A 72 -6.00 7.74 17.96
C ALA A 72 -5.98 7.88 16.41
N ALA A 73 -6.33 6.82 15.68
CA ALA A 73 -6.46 6.85 14.22
C ALA A 73 -7.66 7.70 13.74
N ARG A 74 -8.65 7.93 14.62
CA ARG A 74 -9.82 8.80 14.41
C ARG A 74 -9.59 10.23 14.93
N ALA A 75 -8.69 10.43 15.89
CA ALA A 75 -8.40 11.74 16.51
C ALA A 75 -7.59 12.67 15.59
N GLY A 76 -6.89 12.12 14.59
CA GLY A 76 -6.10 12.87 13.62
C GLY A 76 -6.88 13.47 12.44
N GLY A 77 -8.22 13.42 12.45
CA GLY A 77 -9.06 13.80 11.31
C GLY A 77 -9.01 12.81 10.15
N PRO A 78 -9.78 13.02 9.06
CA PRO A 78 -9.66 12.19 7.85
C PRO A 78 -8.27 12.37 7.25
N GLN A 79 -7.44 11.33 7.35
CA GLN A 79 -6.14 11.25 6.68
C GLN A 79 -6.35 10.44 5.39
N GLY A 80 -6.59 11.15 4.30
CA GLY A 80 -6.80 10.56 2.98
C GLY A 80 -5.63 10.85 2.04
N ALA A 81 -5.37 9.92 1.12
CA ALA A 81 -4.46 10.13 0.00
C ALA A 81 -5.28 10.52 -1.23
N HIS A 82 -5.34 11.82 -1.51
CA HIS A 82 -6.23 12.38 -2.55
C HIS A 82 -5.52 12.66 -3.88
N TYR A 83 -4.21 12.40 -3.98
CA TYR A 83 -3.39 12.69 -5.16
C TYR A 83 -3.64 11.76 -6.37
N VAL A 84 -4.54 10.78 -6.25
CA VAL A 84 -5.08 10.00 -7.37
C VAL A 84 -6.57 10.27 -7.45
N ARG A 85 -7.06 10.78 -8.58
CA ARG A 85 -8.44 11.25 -8.75
C ARG A 85 -9.45 10.11 -8.78
N ASP A 86 -9.05 8.98 -9.32
CA ASP A 86 -9.89 7.82 -9.60
C ASP A 86 -9.22 6.53 -9.08
N PRO A 87 -8.95 6.42 -7.77
CA PRO A 87 -8.23 5.27 -7.21
C PRO A 87 -8.98 3.96 -7.45
N TYR A 88 -8.25 2.84 -7.48
CA TYR A 88 -8.88 1.52 -7.48
C TYR A 88 -9.61 1.31 -6.15
N LEU A 89 -10.91 1.07 -6.20
CA LEU A 89 -11.74 0.75 -5.03
C LEU A 89 -12.23 -0.70 -5.14
N PRO A 90 -12.33 -1.43 -4.01
CA PRO A 90 -12.79 -2.81 -4.04
C PRO A 90 -14.28 -2.90 -4.35
N VAL A 91 -14.61 -3.83 -5.25
CA VAL A 91 -15.98 -4.32 -5.50
C VAL A 91 -15.97 -5.79 -5.11
N ASP A 92 -16.85 -6.17 -4.18
CA ASP A 92 -16.91 -7.54 -3.62
C ASP A 92 -15.55 -8.08 -3.15
N GLY A 93 -14.74 -7.20 -2.55
CA GLY A 93 -13.41 -7.52 -2.03
C GLY A 93 -12.28 -7.58 -3.08
N HIS A 94 -12.55 -7.21 -4.34
CA HIS A 94 -11.58 -7.28 -5.44
C HIS A 94 -11.35 -5.93 -6.12
N LEU A 95 -10.12 -5.69 -6.56
CA LEU A 95 -9.79 -4.54 -7.40
C LEU A 95 -9.93 -4.96 -8.87
N HIS A 96 -10.85 -4.33 -9.59
CA HIS A 96 -11.13 -4.69 -10.98
C HIS A 96 -10.16 -4.00 -11.95
N LEU A 97 -9.72 -4.74 -12.97
CA LEU A 97 -8.92 -4.18 -14.05
C LEU A 97 -9.70 -3.14 -14.87
N ARG A 98 -8.96 -2.23 -15.49
CA ARG A 98 -9.47 -1.18 -16.40
C ARG A 98 -8.90 -1.42 -17.80
N PRO A 99 -9.37 -2.46 -18.53
CA PRO A 99 -8.71 -2.96 -19.75
C PRO A 99 -8.78 -1.98 -20.94
N ASP A 100 -9.66 -0.99 -20.86
CA ASP A 100 -9.85 0.07 -21.85
C ASP A 100 -8.94 1.29 -21.62
N ARG A 101 -8.10 1.28 -20.57
CA ARG A 101 -7.19 2.38 -20.24
C ARG A 101 -5.73 1.95 -20.31
N PRO A 102 -4.84 2.76 -20.91
CA PRO A 102 -3.41 2.49 -20.92
C PRO A 102 -2.75 2.81 -19.57
N GLY A 103 -1.50 2.37 -19.42
CA GLY A 103 -0.69 2.64 -18.23
C GLY A 103 -1.30 2.05 -16.97
N TRP A 104 -1.21 2.77 -15.85
CA TRP A 104 -1.78 2.33 -14.58
C TRP A 104 -3.31 2.43 -14.51
N GLY A 105 -3.92 3.07 -15.51
CA GLY A 105 -5.36 3.25 -15.58
C GLY A 105 -5.92 4.18 -14.51
N VAL A 106 -5.13 5.14 -14.01
CA VAL A 106 -5.52 6.17 -13.03
C VAL A 106 -5.02 7.54 -13.47
N GLU A 107 -5.69 8.60 -13.04
CA GLU A 107 -5.32 10.00 -13.22
C GLU A 107 -4.72 10.58 -11.93
N MET A 108 -3.60 11.29 -12.06
CA MET A 108 -2.96 12.00 -10.95
C MET A 108 -3.64 13.36 -10.73
N ASP A 109 -3.66 13.82 -9.48
CA ASP A 109 -4.02 15.19 -9.14
C ASP A 109 -2.78 16.05 -8.85
N GLU A 110 -2.15 16.54 -9.91
CA GLU A 110 -0.93 17.36 -9.80
C GLU A 110 -1.16 18.69 -9.09
N ALA A 111 -2.36 19.27 -9.23
CA ALA A 111 -2.71 20.51 -8.55
C ALA A 111 -2.71 20.32 -7.04
N LEU A 112 -3.28 19.20 -6.57
CA LEU A 112 -3.27 18.86 -5.15
C LEU A 112 -1.86 18.56 -4.64
N LEU A 113 -1.05 17.79 -5.39
CA LEU A 113 0.33 17.49 -5.02
C LEU A 113 1.18 18.74 -4.79
N GLY A 114 0.86 19.84 -5.49
CA GLY A 114 1.50 21.14 -5.29
C GLY A 114 1.03 21.92 -4.05
N THR A 115 0.02 21.44 -3.34
CA THR A 115 -0.57 22.10 -2.15
C THR A 115 -0.36 21.34 -0.84
N GLU A 116 -0.06 20.04 -0.91
CA GLU A 116 0.19 19.23 0.28
C GLU A 116 1.65 19.37 0.71
N ASP A 117 1.86 19.85 1.94
CA ASP A 117 3.18 20.00 2.52
C ASP A 117 3.72 18.67 3.07
N TYR A 118 5.05 18.60 3.21
CA TYR A 118 5.68 17.51 3.95
C TYR A 118 5.15 17.44 5.39
N ILE A 119 4.80 16.23 5.82
CA ILE A 119 4.41 15.93 7.19
C ILE A 119 5.47 15.01 7.81
N HIS A 120 6.02 15.41 8.95
CA HIS A 120 6.92 14.56 9.70
C HIS A 120 6.19 13.32 10.22
N TRP A 121 6.82 12.15 10.04
CA TRP A 121 6.34 10.87 10.55
C TRP A 121 7.51 10.05 11.07
N GLU A 122 7.29 9.37 12.19
CA GLU A 122 8.26 8.45 12.78
C GLU A 122 7.59 7.20 13.35
N ARG A 123 8.37 6.13 13.50
CA ARG A 123 7.92 4.90 14.15
C ARG A 123 8.06 5.05 15.66
N LYS A 124 7.10 4.51 16.40
CA LYS A 124 7.24 4.33 17.84
C LYS A 124 8.04 3.06 18.12
N VAL A 125 9.25 3.20 18.68
CA VAL A 125 10.02 2.06 19.20
C VAL A 125 9.53 1.74 20.62
N PRO A 126 8.95 0.56 20.88
CA PRO A 126 8.48 0.23 22.21
C PRO A 126 9.65 0.10 23.19
N VAL A 127 9.41 0.37 24.47
CA VAL A 127 10.39 0.23 25.55
C VAL A 127 9.88 -0.80 26.55
N LYS A 128 10.73 -1.75 26.94
CA LYS A 128 10.43 -2.81 27.89
C LYS A 128 10.48 -2.28 29.34
N PRO A 129 9.92 -3.01 30.32
CA PRO A 129 9.90 -2.57 31.72
C PRO A 129 11.29 -2.33 32.34
N ASP A 130 12.33 -2.98 31.81
CA ASP A 130 13.72 -2.83 32.23
C ASP A 130 14.45 -1.64 31.55
N GLY A 131 13.75 -0.88 30.71
CA GLY A 131 14.30 0.25 29.96
C GLY A 131 14.95 -0.12 28.63
N ALA A 132 15.03 -1.40 28.27
CA ALA A 132 15.57 -1.81 26.97
C ALA A 132 14.60 -1.48 25.82
N THR A 133 15.14 -1.15 24.65
CA THR A 133 14.33 -1.00 23.44
C THR A 133 13.80 -2.34 22.94
N GLY A 134 12.56 -2.33 22.45
CA GLY A 134 11.97 -3.40 21.66
C GLY A 134 12.14 -3.15 20.16
N TYR A 135 11.26 -3.73 19.37
CA TYR A 135 11.28 -3.62 17.90
C TYR A 135 10.02 -2.93 17.43
N ALA A 136 10.20 -1.96 16.54
CA ALA A 136 9.11 -1.32 15.81
C ALA A 136 8.70 -2.12 14.58
#